data_AF-A0A5J9UXV8-F1
#
_entry.id   AF-A0A5J9UXV8-F1
#
_cell.length_a   1.000
_cell.length_b   1.000
_cell.length_c   1.000
_cell.angle_alpha   90.00
_cell.angle_beta   90.00
_cell.angle_gamma   90.00
#
_symmetry.space_group_name_H-M   'P 1'
#
loop_
_entity.id
_entity.type
_entity.pdbx_description
1 polymer ?
#
loop_
_entity_poly.entity_id
_entity_poly.type
_entity_poly.pdbx_seq_one_letter_code
_entity_poly.pdbx_strand_id
1 'polypeptide(L)'
;MYKQEETRQQEIAAKKLEDQKILAQIEMEKKQVDYEEKKKAAQQNAQVKSQILKYEDELARKRMQAEHEAQRMRNQELVKMQEESAIRLEQIRRATEEQIQALRRKTEEEKAVIDRETDRQKAFAEAEAKAIEKRKSLDVTRRLLEDKFKAETEKWVQVINTTFEHIGGGVKTILTDQNKLVVAVGGVTALAAGIYTTREGARVVWGYVDRILGQPSLIRESSRGRYPWSGSFSRAMGTMTSKLKNGSNLGNNGNGFGDVILNPSLQKRVKQLANATANTKLHQAPFRNMLFYGPPGTGKTMAARELARKSGLDYALMTGGDVAPLGSQAVTKIHQLFDWAKKSNRGLLLFIDEADAFLCE
;
A
#
# COMPACT_ATOMS: atom_id res chain seq x y z
N MET A 1 14.36 -116.37 86.82
CA MET A 1 13.87 -114.98 87.01
C MET A 1 14.55 -113.97 86.09
N TYR A 2 15.85 -114.05 85.79
CA TYR A 2 16.55 -113.07 84.94
C TYR A 2 16.06 -112.91 83.48
N LYS A 3 15.70 -113.99 82.77
CA LYS A 3 15.27 -113.91 81.35
C LYS A 3 13.90 -113.23 81.12
N GLN A 4 13.04 -113.16 82.15
CA GLN A 4 11.71 -112.52 82.07
C GLN A 4 11.79 -111.00 82.30
N GLU A 5 12.84 -110.52 82.99
CA GLU A 5 13.06 -109.09 83.22
C GLU A 5 13.67 -108.42 81.98
N GLU A 6 14.58 -109.09 81.27
CA GLU A 6 15.18 -108.57 80.02
C GLU A 6 14.15 -108.39 78.89
N THR A 7 13.23 -109.35 78.73
CA THR A 7 12.15 -109.26 77.73
C THR A 7 11.16 -108.14 78.07
N ARG A 8 10.83 -107.96 79.35
CA ARG A 8 9.95 -106.87 79.82
C ARG A 8 10.61 -105.49 79.66
N GLN A 9 11.94 -105.40 79.85
CA GLN A 9 12.70 -104.17 79.58
C GLN A 9 12.74 -103.83 78.09
N GLN A 10 12.89 -104.83 77.22
CA GLN A 10 12.84 -104.64 75.76
C GLN A 10 11.44 -104.20 75.29
N GLU A 11 10.36 -104.76 75.84
CA GLU A 11 8.98 -104.32 75.53
C GLU A 11 8.70 -102.89 76.01
N ILE A 12 9.17 -102.51 77.21
CA ILE A 12 9.05 -101.13 77.70
C ILE A 12 9.87 -100.16 76.85
N ALA A 13 11.07 -100.56 76.40
CA ALA A 13 11.89 -99.77 75.50
C ALA A 13 11.25 -99.62 74.10
N ALA A 14 10.66 -100.70 73.57
CA ALA A 14 9.93 -100.69 72.30
C ALA A 14 8.69 -99.78 72.38
N LYS A 15 7.89 -99.89 73.45
CA LYS A 15 6.74 -98.99 73.70
C LYS A 15 7.17 -97.52 73.84
N LYS A 16 8.27 -97.24 74.56
CA LYS A 16 8.83 -95.87 74.62
C LYS A 16 9.26 -95.35 73.25
N LEU A 17 9.83 -96.21 72.40
CA LEU A 17 10.21 -95.86 71.03
C LEU A 17 8.99 -95.61 70.14
N GLU A 18 7.93 -96.40 70.29
CA GLU A 18 6.66 -96.18 69.60
C GLU A 18 5.99 -94.88 70.06
N ASP A 19 5.91 -94.63 71.37
CA ASP A 19 5.39 -93.38 71.92
C ASP A 19 6.20 -92.17 71.45
N GLN A 20 7.54 -92.27 71.39
CA GLN A 20 8.40 -91.21 70.83
C GLN A 20 8.14 -90.97 69.34
N LYS A 21 7.92 -92.04 68.56
CA LYS A 21 7.57 -91.91 67.13
C LYS A 21 6.20 -91.26 66.94
N ILE A 22 5.20 -91.65 67.75
CA ILE A 22 3.86 -91.06 67.72
C ILE A 22 3.94 -89.58 68.12
N LEU A 23 4.66 -89.23 69.18
CA LEU A 23 4.88 -87.85 69.60
C LEU A 23 5.59 -87.04 68.50
N ALA A 24 6.62 -87.60 67.86
CA ALA A 24 7.31 -86.96 66.76
C ALA A 24 6.40 -86.77 65.54
N GLN A 25 5.53 -87.74 65.21
CA GLN A 25 4.54 -87.60 64.14
C GLN A 25 3.52 -86.50 64.46
N ILE A 26 2.99 -86.46 65.69
CA ILE A 26 2.07 -85.40 66.13
C ILE A 26 2.75 -84.03 66.06
N GLU A 27 4.02 -83.92 66.43
CA GLU A 27 4.77 -82.66 66.35
C GLU A 27 5.01 -82.23 64.90
N MET A 28 5.30 -83.18 64.01
CA MET A 28 5.44 -82.94 62.57
C MET A 28 4.12 -82.52 61.92
N GLU A 29 3.00 -83.16 62.26
CA GLU A 29 1.66 -82.79 61.80
C GLU A 29 1.27 -81.39 62.29
N LYS A 30 1.51 -81.07 63.57
CA LYS A 30 1.28 -79.72 64.10
C LYS A 30 2.09 -78.67 63.33
N LYS A 31 3.38 -78.92 63.08
CA LYS A 31 4.23 -78.01 62.28
C LYS A 31 3.72 -77.84 60.85
N GLN A 32 3.18 -78.91 60.24
CA GLN A 32 2.59 -78.83 58.90
C GLN A 32 1.30 -78.02 58.89
N VAL A 33 0.39 -78.25 59.85
CA VAL A 33 -0.86 -77.49 60.00
C VAL A 33 -0.58 -76.01 60.23
N ASP A 34 0.32 -75.68 61.17
CA ASP A 34 0.73 -74.30 61.46
C ASP A 34 1.35 -73.62 60.22
N TYR A 35 2.13 -74.37 59.43
CA TYR A 35 2.72 -73.87 58.19
C TYR A 35 1.66 -73.63 57.12
N GLU A 36 0.70 -74.53 56.96
CA GLU A 36 -0.43 -74.36 56.04
C GLU A 36 -1.33 -73.19 56.43
N GLU A 37 -1.63 -73.01 57.72
CA GLU A 37 -2.40 -71.87 58.22
C GLU A 37 -1.68 -70.55 57.96
N LYS A 38 -0.37 -70.48 58.27
CA LYS A 38 0.45 -69.30 57.95
C LYS A 38 0.48 -69.03 56.45
N LYS A 39 0.58 -70.07 55.62
CA LYS A 39 0.57 -69.93 54.15
C LYS A 39 -0.79 -69.41 53.66
N LYS A 40 -1.90 -69.96 54.14
CA LYS A 40 -3.27 -69.50 53.80
C LYS A 40 -3.50 -68.06 54.24
N ALA A 41 -3.12 -67.71 55.47
CA ALA A 41 -3.22 -66.35 56.00
C ALA A 41 -2.36 -65.35 55.20
N ALA A 42 -1.12 -65.72 54.86
CA ALA A 42 -0.27 -64.90 54.00
C ALA A 42 -0.86 -64.70 52.61
N GLN A 43 -1.47 -65.73 52.03
CA GLN A 43 -2.09 -65.67 50.70
C GLN A 43 -3.36 -64.79 50.71
N GLN A 44 -4.20 -64.89 51.74
CA GLN A 44 -5.35 -64.01 51.94
C GLN A 44 -4.93 -62.55 52.14
N ASN A 45 -3.93 -62.30 52.99
CA ASN A 45 -3.39 -60.96 53.21
C ASN A 45 -2.80 -60.37 51.92
N ALA A 46 -2.11 -61.18 51.11
CA ALA A 46 -1.61 -60.76 49.80
C ALA A 46 -2.75 -60.40 48.84
N GLN A 47 -3.85 -61.17 48.82
CA GLN A 47 -5.02 -60.89 48.00
C GLN A 47 -5.71 -59.59 48.42
N VAL A 48 -6.00 -59.40 49.71
CA VAL A 48 -6.61 -58.17 50.24
C VAL A 48 -5.74 -56.96 49.93
N LYS A 49 -4.42 -57.06 50.16
CA LYS A 49 -3.48 -56.00 49.82
C LYS A 49 -3.49 -55.68 48.33
N SER A 50 -3.57 -56.68 47.46
CA SER A 50 -3.66 -56.46 46.01
C SER A 50 -4.95 -55.76 45.59
N GLN A 51 -6.07 -56.03 46.27
CA GLN A 51 -7.35 -55.37 46.00
C GLN A 51 -7.34 -53.91 46.45
N ILE A 52 -6.78 -53.63 47.63
CA ILE A 52 -6.63 -52.26 48.14
C ILE A 52 -5.77 -51.43 47.20
N LEU A 53 -4.62 -51.96 46.77
CA LEU A 53 -3.72 -51.25 45.85
C LEU A 53 -4.40 -50.94 44.51
N LYS A 54 -5.16 -51.88 43.94
CA LYS A 54 -5.93 -51.64 42.72
C LYS A 54 -6.99 -50.56 42.90
N TYR A 55 -7.68 -50.57 44.03
CA TYR A 55 -8.70 -49.58 44.35
C TYR A 55 -8.10 -48.18 44.57
N GLU A 56 -6.95 -48.09 45.24
CA GLU A 56 -6.18 -46.86 45.40
C GLU A 56 -5.71 -46.30 44.05
N ASP A 57 -5.19 -47.15 43.16
CA ASP A 57 -4.81 -46.77 41.80
C ASP A 57 -6.00 -46.27 40.98
N GLU A 58 -7.16 -46.93 41.07
CA GLU A 58 -8.39 -46.48 40.41
C GLU A 58 -8.87 -45.13 40.93
N LEU A 59 -8.84 -44.91 42.24
CA LEU A 59 -9.18 -43.62 42.86
C LEU A 59 -8.19 -42.53 42.44
N ALA A 60 -6.89 -42.82 42.39
CA ALA A 60 -5.87 -41.90 41.95
C ALA A 60 -6.09 -41.47 40.49
N ARG A 61 -6.42 -42.41 39.60
CA ARG A 61 -6.77 -42.11 38.20
C ARG A 61 -8.02 -41.22 38.10
N LYS A 62 -9.08 -41.51 38.87
CA LYS A 62 -10.29 -40.68 38.89
C LYS A 62 -10.04 -39.26 39.39
N ARG A 63 -9.22 -39.09 40.44
CA ARG A 63 -8.82 -37.77 40.95
C ARG A 63 -8.03 -36.99 39.91
N MET A 64 -7.05 -37.63 39.28
CA MET A 64 -6.24 -37.01 38.22
C MET A 64 -7.11 -36.58 37.03
N GLN A 65 -8.08 -37.41 36.61
CA GLN A 65 -9.02 -37.05 35.56
C GLN A 65 -9.89 -35.85 35.94
N ALA A 66 -10.48 -35.85 37.14
CA ALA A 66 -11.29 -34.74 37.63
C ALA A 66 -10.48 -33.43 37.74
N GLU A 67 -9.22 -33.50 38.18
CA GLU A 67 -8.33 -32.33 38.24
C GLU A 67 -7.99 -31.79 36.85
N HIS A 68 -7.68 -32.67 35.89
CA HIS A 68 -7.43 -32.28 34.51
C HIS A 68 -8.66 -31.67 33.85
N GLU A 69 -9.85 -32.22 34.09
CA GLU A 69 -11.11 -31.66 33.61
C GLU A 69 -11.38 -30.28 34.21
N ALA A 70 -11.24 -30.14 35.54
CA ALA A 70 -11.40 -28.86 36.22
C ALA A 70 -10.38 -27.81 35.71
N GLN A 71 -9.15 -28.22 35.40
CA GLN A 71 -8.14 -27.34 34.83
C GLN A 71 -8.49 -26.93 33.39
N ARG A 72 -9.01 -27.85 32.56
CA ARG A 72 -9.49 -27.53 31.21
C ARG A 72 -10.64 -26.54 31.26
N MET A 73 -11.59 -26.71 32.18
CA MET A 73 -12.70 -25.77 32.34
C MET A 73 -12.22 -24.37 32.73
N ARG A 74 -11.32 -24.25 33.72
CA ARG A 74 -10.72 -22.96 34.09
C ARG A 74 -9.98 -22.30 32.93
N ASN A 75 -9.20 -23.08 32.17
CA ASN A 75 -8.49 -22.57 31.01
C ASN A 75 -9.46 -22.09 29.92
N GLN A 76 -10.55 -22.83 29.67
CA GLN A 76 -11.58 -22.41 28.72
C GLN A 76 -12.30 -21.14 29.16
N GLU A 77 -12.61 -20.99 30.45
CA GLU A 77 -13.21 -19.77 31.00
C GLU A 77 -12.27 -18.56 30.87
N LEU A 78 -10.98 -18.74 31.14
CA LEU A 78 -9.99 -17.69 30.94
C LEU A 78 -9.90 -17.25 29.48
N VAL A 79 -9.89 -18.19 28.54
CA VAL A 79 -9.88 -17.88 27.11
C VAL A 79 -11.15 -17.14 26.70
N LYS A 80 -12.33 -17.60 27.13
CA LYS A 80 -13.59 -16.89 26.86
C LYS A 80 -13.59 -15.46 27.42
N MET A 81 -13.10 -15.27 28.64
CA MET A 81 -12.98 -13.94 29.26
C MET A 81 -12.01 -13.04 28.47
N GLN A 82 -10.90 -13.59 27.97
CA GLN A 82 -9.97 -12.87 27.11
C GLN A 82 -10.61 -12.48 25.78
N GLU A 83 -11.32 -13.40 25.12
CA GLU A 83 -12.06 -13.14 23.88
C GLU A 83 -13.12 -12.05 24.07
N GLU A 84 -13.92 -12.13 25.14
CA GLU A 84 -14.91 -11.08 25.46
C GLU A 84 -14.26 -9.72 25.71
N SER A 85 -13.12 -9.70 26.41
CA SER A 85 -12.38 -8.45 26.65
C SER A 85 -11.83 -7.86 25.35
N ALA A 86 -11.36 -8.71 24.43
CA ALA A 86 -10.86 -8.29 23.11
C ALA A 86 -12.00 -7.71 22.26
N ILE A 87 -13.17 -8.36 22.24
CA ILE A 87 -14.36 -7.88 21.52
C ILE A 87 -14.80 -6.52 22.09
N ARG A 88 -14.83 -6.34 23.41
CA ARG A 88 -15.15 -5.04 24.04
C ARG A 88 -14.17 -3.96 23.64
N LEU A 89 -12.87 -4.25 23.65
CA LEU A 89 -11.84 -3.30 23.22
C LEU A 89 -11.99 -2.93 21.74
N GLU A 90 -12.31 -3.90 20.89
CA GLU A 90 -12.55 -3.66 19.47
C GLU A 90 -13.79 -2.80 19.23
N GLN A 91 -14.88 -3.03 19.97
CA GLN A 91 -16.09 -2.21 19.92
C GLN A 91 -15.82 -0.77 20.37
N ILE A 92 -15.08 -0.58 21.46
CA ILE A 92 -14.68 0.75 21.94
C ILE A 92 -13.84 1.46 20.88
N ARG A 93 -12.88 0.75 20.26
CA ARG A 93 -12.03 1.30 19.21
C ARG A 93 -12.85 1.75 18.00
N ARG A 94 -13.77 0.90 17.51
CA ARG A 94 -14.68 1.23 16.39
C ARG A 94 -15.55 2.45 16.72
N ALA A 95 -16.16 2.49 17.90
CA ALA A 95 -16.95 3.64 18.34
C ALA A 95 -16.10 4.92 18.45
N THR A 96 -14.84 4.81 18.90
CA THR A 96 -13.90 5.94 18.98
C THR A 96 -13.50 6.44 17.59
N GLU A 97 -13.22 5.52 16.66
CA GLU A 97 -12.89 5.85 15.27
C GLU A 97 -14.07 6.55 14.57
N GLU A 98 -15.30 6.08 14.77
CA GLU A 98 -16.51 6.74 14.27
C GLU A 98 -16.68 8.16 14.84
N GLN A 99 -16.44 8.36 16.13
CA GLN A 99 -16.47 9.70 16.74
C GLN A 99 -15.41 10.63 16.15
N ILE A 100 -14.19 10.13 15.94
CA ILE A 100 -13.10 10.92 15.32
C ILE A 100 -13.46 11.28 13.88
N GLN A 101 -14.03 10.35 13.12
CA GLN A 101 -14.46 10.62 11.75
C GLN A 101 -15.60 11.64 11.70
N ALA A 102 -16.58 11.53 12.59
CA ALA A 102 -17.67 12.50 12.70
C ALA A 102 -17.15 13.89 13.06
N LEU A 103 -16.18 13.98 13.99
CA LEU A 103 -15.53 15.24 14.34
C LEU A 103 -14.79 15.84 13.13
N ARG A 104 -14.00 15.03 12.41
CA ARG A 104 -13.27 15.50 11.22
C ARG A 104 -14.20 16.02 10.13
N ARG A 105 -15.32 15.33 9.85
CA ARG A 105 -16.33 15.79 8.89
C ARG A 105 -16.91 17.14 9.29
N LYS A 106 -17.27 17.31 10.57
CA LYS A 106 -17.76 18.61 11.08
C LYS A 106 -16.72 19.72 10.93
N THR A 107 -15.47 19.45 11.29
CA THR A 107 -14.38 20.43 11.14
C THR A 107 -14.11 20.79 9.67
N GLU A 108 -14.21 19.81 8.76
CA GLU A 108 -14.07 20.05 7.31
C GLU A 108 -15.23 20.87 6.74
N GLU A 109 -16.46 20.58 7.18
CA GLU A 109 -17.65 21.36 6.81
C GLU A 109 -17.52 22.82 7.28
N GLU A 110 -17.13 23.05 8.53
CA GLU A 110 -16.91 24.39 9.09
C GLU A 110 -15.83 25.15 8.30
N LYS A 111 -14.70 24.50 7.98
CA LYS A 111 -13.65 25.09 7.15
C LYS A 111 -14.13 25.44 5.76
N ALA A 112 -14.88 24.55 5.10
CA ALA A 112 -15.41 24.81 3.77
C ALA A 112 -16.41 25.97 3.75
N VAL A 113 -17.17 26.20 4.84
CA VAL A 113 -18.03 27.38 4.99
C VAL A 113 -17.18 28.65 5.10
N ILE A 114 -16.15 28.64 5.96
CA ILE A 114 -15.24 29.79 6.12
C ILE A 114 -14.53 30.13 4.80
N ASP A 115 -14.02 29.12 4.09
CA ASP A 115 -13.34 29.31 2.81
C ASP A 115 -14.29 29.94 1.78
N ARG A 116 -15.55 29.50 1.73
CA ARG A 116 -16.56 30.12 0.85
C ARG A 116 -16.87 31.57 1.22
N GLU A 117 -16.91 31.89 2.51
CA GLU A 117 -17.13 33.27 2.97
C GLU A 117 -15.95 34.17 2.62
N THR A 118 -14.73 33.69 2.83
CA THR A 118 -13.50 34.44 2.49
C THR A 118 -13.36 34.63 0.98
N ASP A 119 -13.65 33.60 0.17
CA ASP A 119 -13.64 33.69 -1.29
C ASP A 119 -14.66 34.71 -1.80
N ARG A 120 -15.86 34.74 -1.21
CA ARG A 120 -16.88 35.75 -1.54
C ARG A 120 -16.42 37.16 -1.20
N GLN A 121 -15.84 37.37 -0.02
CA GLN A 121 -15.32 38.68 0.38
C GLN A 121 -14.16 39.12 -0.52
N LYS A 122 -13.25 38.21 -0.85
CA LYS A 122 -12.11 38.48 -1.73
C LYS A 122 -12.56 38.78 -3.16
N ALA A 123 -13.48 38.01 -3.72
CA ALA A 123 -14.03 38.24 -5.04
C ALA A 123 -14.76 39.59 -5.13
N PHE A 124 -15.51 39.96 -4.10
CA PHE A 124 -16.18 41.26 -4.02
C PHE A 124 -15.16 42.41 -3.97
N ALA A 125 -14.16 42.33 -3.09
CA ALA A 125 -13.09 43.34 -2.98
C ALA A 125 -12.29 43.47 -4.29
N GLU A 126 -11.96 42.37 -4.96
CA GLU A 126 -11.28 42.40 -6.25
C GLU A 126 -12.14 42.99 -7.37
N ALA A 127 -13.45 42.72 -7.36
CA ALA A 127 -14.39 43.29 -8.33
C ALA A 127 -14.52 44.81 -8.15
N GLU A 128 -14.62 45.29 -6.92
CA GLU A 128 -14.62 46.72 -6.59
C GLU A 128 -13.31 47.39 -7.01
N ALA A 129 -12.16 46.78 -6.68
CA ALA A 129 -10.85 47.29 -7.08
C ALA A 129 -10.72 47.41 -8.60
N LYS A 130 -11.13 46.37 -9.35
CA LYS A 130 -11.15 46.37 -10.82
C LYS A 130 -12.13 47.40 -11.38
N ALA A 131 -13.28 47.62 -10.74
CA ALA A 131 -14.24 48.64 -11.17
C ALA A 131 -13.68 50.05 -10.99
N ILE A 132 -12.98 50.31 -9.87
CA ILE A 132 -12.31 51.58 -9.59
C ILE A 132 -11.14 51.80 -10.57
N GLU A 133 -10.34 50.77 -10.82
CA GLU A 133 -9.25 50.83 -11.81
C GLU A 133 -9.78 51.13 -13.21
N LYS A 134 -10.85 50.45 -13.62
CA LYS A 134 -11.51 50.72 -14.90
C LYS A 134 -12.00 52.17 -14.99
N ARG A 135 -12.66 52.69 -13.96
CA ARG A 135 -13.10 54.11 -13.93
C ARG A 135 -11.93 55.07 -14.11
N LYS A 136 -10.84 54.88 -13.34
CA LYS A 136 -9.63 55.71 -13.46
C LYS A 136 -8.97 55.58 -14.83
N SER A 137 -8.91 54.36 -15.38
CA SER A 137 -8.32 54.11 -16.70
C SER A 137 -9.14 54.71 -17.83
N LEU A 138 -10.48 54.69 -17.72
CA LEU A 138 -11.38 55.29 -18.70
C LEU A 138 -11.22 56.80 -18.73
N ASP A 139 -11.05 57.46 -17.58
CA ASP A 139 -10.83 58.91 -17.52
C ASP A 139 -9.50 59.30 -18.16
N VAL A 140 -8.42 58.56 -17.89
CA VAL A 140 -7.10 58.79 -18.50
C VAL A 140 -7.15 58.52 -20.01
N THR A 141 -7.78 57.40 -20.41
CA THR A 141 -7.89 57.03 -21.82
C THR A 141 -8.77 58.01 -22.58
N ARG A 142 -9.84 58.52 -21.96
CA ARG A 142 -10.71 59.53 -22.55
C ARG A 142 -9.98 60.85 -22.76
N ARG A 143 -9.20 61.32 -21.79
CA ARG A 143 -8.37 62.53 -21.96
C ARG A 143 -7.32 62.36 -23.06
N LEU A 144 -6.62 61.22 -23.07
CA LEU A 144 -5.67 60.90 -24.13
C LEU A 144 -6.35 60.75 -25.49
N LEU A 145 -7.56 60.20 -25.53
CA LEU A 145 -8.37 60.12 -26.74
C LEU A 145 -8.84 61.50 -27.18
N GLU A 146 -9.27 62.39 -26.30
CA GLU A 146 -9.65 63.77 -26.67
C GLU A 146 -8.46 64.56 -27.21
N ASP A 147 -7.27 64.40 -26.63
CA ASP A 147 -6.03 65.01 -27.11
C ASP A 147 -5.57 64.38 -28.43
N LYS A 148 -5.66 63.04 -28.55
CA LYS A 148 -5.43 62.34 -29.80
C LYS A 148 -6.46 62.69 -30.84
N PHE A 149 -7.73 62.85 -30.52
CA PHE A 149 -8.79 63.23 -31.44
C PHE A 149 -8.58 64.65 -31.92
N LYS A 150 -8.11 65.59 -31.09
CA LYS A 150 -7.71 66.93 -31.55
C LYS A 150 -6.52 66.85 -32.52
N ALA A 151 -5.44 66.16 -32.13
CA ALA A 151 -4.26 65.99 -32.97
C ALA A 151 -4.54 65.17 -34.25
N GLU A 152 -5.44 64.20 -34.17
CA GLU A 152 -5.90 63.37 -35.27
C GLU A 152 -6.93 64.11 -36.10
N THR A 153 -7.79 64.98 -35.58
CA THR A 153 -8.67 65.82 -36.43
C THR A 153 -7.84 66.82 -37.23
N GLU A 154 -6.76 67.37 -36.68
CA GLU A 154 -5.83 68.21 -37.43
C GLU A 154 -5.11 67.41 -38.53
N LYS A 155 -4.64 66.21 -38.20
CA LYS A 155 -4.03 65.29 -39.18
C LYS A 155 -5.04 64.73 -40.18
N TRP A 156 -6.25 64.40 -39.77
CA TRP A 156 -7.34 63.88 -40.59
C TRP A 156 -7.93 64.98 -41.45
N VAL A 157 -7.94 66.24 -41.06
CA VAL A 157 -8.32 67.34 -41.98
C VAL A 157 -7.26 67.50 -43.08
N GLN A 158 -5.97 67.35 -42.76
CA GLN A 158 -4.88 67.36 -43.75
C GLN A 158 -4.86 66.11 -44.63
N VAL A 159 -5.12 64.94 -44.04
CA VAL A 159 -5.22 63.66 -44.74
C VAL A 159 -6.52 63.60 -45.54
N ILE A 160 -7.65 64.10 -45.07
CA ILE A 160 -8.91 64.19 -45.83
C ILE A 160 -8.68 65.09 -47.04
N ASN A 161 -8.08 66.26 -46.91
CA ASN A 161 -7.84 67.10 -48.09
C ASN A 161 -6.88 66.47 -49.12
N THR A 162 -5.94 65.62 -48.70
CA THR A 162 -5.01 64.91 -49.61
C THR A 162 -5.53 63.55 -50.08
N THR A 163 -6.46 62.94 -49.35
CA THR A 163 -6.97 61.57 -49.57
C THR A 163 -8.38 61.60 -50.17
N PHE A 164 -9.14 62.69 -50.05
CA PHE A 164 -10.39 62.90 -50.78
C PHE A 164 -10.14 63.09 -52.29
N GLU A 165 -8.93 63.50 -52.68
CA GLU A 165 -8.49 63.49 -54.08
C GLU A 165 -8.10 62.08 -54.60
N HIS A 166 -7.92 61.06 -53.73
CA HIS A 166 -7.44 59.72 -54.14
C HIS A 166 -8.28 58.51 -53.69
N ILE A 167 -9.17 58.61 -52.69
CA ILE A 167 -9.96 57.47 -52.14
C ILE A 167 -11.47 57.55 -52.45
N GLY A 168 -11.98 58.63 -53.06
CA GLY A 168 -13.37 58.68 -53.52
C GLY A 168 -13.73 57.57 -54.55
N GLY A 169 -12.74 57.05 -55.27
CA GLY A 169 -12.92 56.01 -56.30
C GLY A 169 -12.93 54.56 -55.78
N GLY A 170 -12.09 54.22 -54.81
CA GLY A 170 -11.81 52.82 -54.43
C GLY A 170 -12.98 52.10 -53.73
N VAL A 171 -13.59 52.73 -52.72
CA VAL A 171 -14.70 52.14 -51.96
C VAL A 171 -15.97 52.06 -52.83
N LYS A 172 -16.20 53.05 -53.70
CA LYS A 172 -17.31 53.03 -54.64
C LYS A 172 -17.14 51.93 -55.69
N THR A 173 -15.91 51.69 -56.18
CA THR A 173 -15.63 50.58 -57.11
C THR A 173 -15.76 49.19 -56.48
N ILE A 174 -15.51 49.03 -55.18
CA ILE A 174 -15.73 47.74 -54.49
C ILE A 174 -17.22 47.50 -54.24
N LEU A 175 -18.03 48.57 -54.10
CA LEU A 175 -19.48 48.45 -53.96
C LEU A 175 -20.23 48.27 -55.30
N THR A 176 -19.71 48.81 -56.41
CA THR A 176 -20.36 48.67 -57.73
C THR A 176 -19.94 47.43 -58.51
N ASP A 177 -18.77 46.86 -58.21
CA ASP A 177 -18.22 45.72 -58.96
C ASP A 177 -18.49 44.40 -58.21
N GLN A 178 -19.47 43.64 -58.70
CA GLN A 178 -19.95 42.40 -58.06
C GLN A 178 -18.81 41.38 -57.85
N ASN A 179 -17.82 41.35 -58.74
CA ASN A 179 -16.70 40.42 -58.64
C ASN A 179 -15.76 40.76 -57.47
N LYS A 180 -15.49 42.05 -57.24
CA LYS A 180 -14.60 42.50 -56.14
C LYS A 180 -15.28 42.39 -54.78
N LEU A 181 -16.59 42.63 -54.74
CA LEU A 181 -17.39 42.43 -53.53
C LEU A 181 -17.43 40.96 -53.12
N VAL A 182 -17.60 40.04 -54.07
CA VAL A 182 -17.58 38.60 -53.81
C VAL A 182 -16.22 38.15 -53.26
N VAL A 183 -15.11 38.66 -53.80
CA VAL A 183 -13.76 38.34 -53.29
C VAL A 183 -13.55 38.89 -51.87
N ALA A 184 -14.01 40.11 -51.59
CA ALA A 184 -13.88 40.71 -50.26
C ALA A 184 -14.72 39.96 -49.21
N VAL A 185 -15.99 39.68 -49.51
CA VAL A 185 -16.88 38.91 -48.64
C VAL A 185 -16.36 37.47 -48.50
N GLY A 186 -15.89 36.85 -49.58
CA GLY A 186 -15.27 35.53 -49.58
C GLY A 186 -14.03 35.47 -48.69
N GLY A 187 -13.17 36.49 -48.74
CA GLY A 187 -11.98 36.61 -47.88
C GLY A 187 -12.31 36.72 -46.39
N VAL A 188 -13.29 37.56 -46.03
CA VAL A 188 -13.74 37.72 -44.63
C VAL A 188 -14.39 36.43 -44.11
N THR A 189 -15.20 35.77 -44.94
CA THR A 189 -15.87 34.52 -44.58
C THR A 189 -14.87 33.37 -44.44
N ALA A 190 -13.86 33.30 -45.32
CA ALA A 190 -12.80 32.31 -45.23
C ALA A 190 -11.93 32.50 -43.98
N LEU A 191 -11.63 33.75 -43.59
CA LEU A 191 -10.93 34.03 -42.33
C LEU A 191 -11.77 33.65 -41.10
N ALA A 192 -13.05 34.00 -41.09
CA ALA A 192 -13.96 33.62 -40.00
C ALA A 192 -14.10 32.09 -39.89
N ALA A 193 -14.26 31.40 -41.02
CA ALA A 193 -14.32 29.94 -41.09
C ALA A 193 -12.99 29.30 -40.66
N GLY A 194 -11.84 29.86 -41.04
CA GLY A 194 -10.52 29.40 -40.62
C GLY A 194 -10.32 29.53 -39.10
N ILE A 195 -10.71 30.66 -38.50
CA ILE A 195 -10.62 30.86 -37.05
C ILE A 195 -11.60 29.94 -36.30
N TYR A 196 -12.81 29.73 -36.84
CA TYR A 196 -13.80 28.86 -36.22
C TYR A 196 -13.40 27.38 -36.26
N THR A 197 -12.96 26.90 -37.43
CA THR A 197 -12.52 25.51 -37.63
C THR A 197 -11.28 25.16 -36.82
N THR A 198 -10.32 26.08 -36.68
CA THR A 198 -9.14 25.86 -35.83
C THR A 198 -9.49 25.85 -34.34
N ARG A 199 -10.37 26.76 -33.88
CA ARG A 199 -10.80 26.81 -32.47
C ARG A 199 -11.55 25.55 -32.05
N GLU A 200 -12.47 25.08 -32.88
CA GLU A 200 -13.29 23.91 -32.56
C GLU A 200 -12.54 22.59 -32.82
N GLY A 201 -11.72 22.54 -33.87
CA GLY A 201 -10.82 21.42 -34.15
C GLY A 201 -9.80 21.19 -33.04
N ALA A 202 -9.24 22.25 -32.46
CA ALA A 202 -8.33 22.15 -31.32
C ALA A 202 -9.00 21.52 -30.09
N ARG A 203 -10.28 21.82 -29.83
CA ARG A 203 -11.02 21.28 -28.67
C ARG A 203 -11.23 19.77 -28.77
N VAL A 204 -11.56 19.26 -29.95
CA VAL A 204 -11.75 17.81 -30.18
C VAL A 204 -10.42 17.06 -30.13
N VAL A 205 -9.36 17.63 -30.71
CA VAL A 205 -8.01 17.03 -30.67
C VAL A 205 -7.49 16.95 -29.23
N TRP A 206 -7.77 17.95 -28.39
CA TRP A 206 -7.32 17.96 -26.99
C TRP A 206 -7.88 16.79 -26.16
N GLY A 207 -9.16 16.47 -26.32
CA GLY A 207 -9.77 15.33 -25.62
C GLY A 207 -9.24 13.96 -26.04
N TYR A 208 -8.83 13.81 -27.30
CA TYR A 208 -8.28 12.54 -27.81
C TYR A 208 -6.81 12.34 -27.40
N VAL A 209 -6.03 13.43 -27.37
CA VAL A 209 -4.64 13.44 -26.93
C VAL A 209 -4.52 12.99 -25.47
N ASP A 210 -5.34 13.52 -24.57
CA ASP A 210 -5.28 13.17 -23.14
C ASP A 210 -5.50 11.67 -22.92
N ARG A 211 -6.39 11.05 -23.71
CA ARG A 211 -6.72 9.63 -23.61
C ARG A 211 -5.60 8.70 -24.09
N ILE A 212 -4.78 9.15 -25.05
CA ILE A 212 -3.73 8.30 -25.66
C ILE A 212 -2.35 8.54 -25.05
N LEU A 213 -2.09 9.77 -24.58
CA LEU A 213 -0.76 10.25 -24.22
C LEU A 213 -0.64 10.70 -22.76
N GLY A 214 -1.76 10.80 -22.03
CA GLY A 214 -1.77 11.15 -20.61
C GLY A 214 -1.23 10.03 -19.71
N GLN A 215 -0.66 10.43 -18.58
CA GLN A 215 -0.25 9.51 -17.52
C GLN A 215 -1.50 8.80 -16.94
N PRO A 216 -1.50 7.46 -16.84
CA PRO A 216 -2.63 6.72 -16.27
C PRO A 216 -2.84 7.08 -14.80
N SER A 217 -4.11 7.06 -14.37
CA SER A 217 -4.55 7.53 -13.05
C SER A 217 -3.98 6.76 -11.85
N LEU A 218 -3.40 5.58 -12.08
CA LEU A 218 -2.78 4.74 -11.04
C LEU A 218 -1.34 5.15 -10.69
N ILE A 219 -0.72 6.03 -11.49
CA ILE A 219 0.66 6.45 -11.26
C ILE A 219 0.66 7.71 -10.41
N ARG A 220 1.21 7.62 -9.20
CA ARG A 220 1.46 8.77 -8.32
C ARG A 220 2.61 9.64 -8.81
N GLU A 221 3.69 9.01 -9.25
CA GLU A 221 4.90 9.71 -9.70
C GLU A 221 5.51 9.01 -10.92
N SER A 222 6.05 9.76 -11.88
CA SER A 222 6.88 9.17 -12.93
C SER A 222 7.99 10.11 -13.39
N SER A 223 9.09 9.54 -13.88
CA SER A 223 10.12 10.33 -14.58
C SER A 223 9.66 10.84 -15.94
N ARG A 224 8.57 10.26 -16.47
CA ARG A 224 7.98 10.66 -17.73
C ARG A 224 7.15 11.90 -17.48
N GLY A 225 7.39 12.96 -18.24
CA GLY A 225 6.51 14.13 -18.21
C GLY A 225 5.07 13.69 -18.50
N ARG A 226 4.10 14.30 -17.81
CA ARG A 226 2.66 14.02 -17.96
C ARG A 226 2.19 14.03 -19.42
N TYR A 227 2.93 14.76 -20.26
CA TYR A 227 2.82 14.73 -21.71
C TYR A 227 4.20 14.53 -22.36
N PRO A 228 4.34 13.67 -23.38
CA PRO A 228 5.62 13.39 -24.05
C PRO A 228 6.23 14.61 -24.75
N TRP A 229 5.42 15.62 -25.11
CA TRP A 229 5.88 16.84 -25.77
C TRP A 229 6.34 17.96 -24.83
N SER A 230 6.09 17.87 -23.52
CA SER A 230 6.40 18.97 -22.60
C SER A 230 7.91 19.24 -22.51
N GLY A 231 8.71 18.18 -22.63
CA GLY A 231 10.17 18.26 -22.73
C GLY A 231 10.70 18.79 -24.06
N SER A 232 9.92 18.72 -25.15
CA SER A 232 10.32 19.19 -26.48
C SER A 232 9.99 20.66 -26.67
N PHE A 233 8.84 21.11 -26.17
CA PHE A 233 8.43 22.52 -26.21
C PHE A 233 9.33 23.41 -25.33
N SER A 234 9.69 22.92 -24.13
CA SER A 234 10.66 23.60 -23.26
C SER A 234 12.06 23.67 -23.87
N ARG A 235 12.49 22.66 -24.64
CA ARG A 235 13.77 22.66 -25.36
C ARG A 235 13.74 23.63 -26.55
N ALA A 236 12.62 23.72 -27.27
CA ALA A 236 12.42 24.68 -28.36
C ALA A 236 12.41 26.15 -27.87
N MET A 237 11.71 26.46 -26.78
CA MET A 237 11.80 27.77 -26.10
C MET A 237 13.20 28.00 -25.48
N GLY A 238 13.86 26.95 -24.99
CA GLY A 238 15.22 26.98 -24.46
C GLY A 238 16.27 27.39 -25.51
N THR A 239 16.09 27.00 -26.77
CA THR A 239 16.97 27.43 -27.88
C THR A 239 16.84 28.93 -28.21
N MET A 240 15.70 29.56 -27.95
CA MET A 240 15.54 31.02 -28.13
C MET A 240 16.05 31.83 -26.93
N THR A 241 16.13 31.23 -25.74
CA THR A 241 16.58 31.88 -24.49
C THR A 241 18.04 31.59 -24.14
N SER A 242 18.63 30.51 -24.67
CA SER A 242 20.04 30.14 -24.45
C SER A 242 21.06 30.99 -25.22
N LYS A 243 20.62 31.88 -26.13
CA LYS A 243 21.49 32.93 -26.68
C LYS A 243 21.74 34.11 -25.72
N LEU A 244 21.13 34.12 -24.54
CA LEU A 244 21.27 35.22 -23.57
C LEU A 244 21.82 34.82 -22.19
N LYS A 245 22.13 33.54 -21.94
CA LYS A 245 22.62 33.10 -20.63
C LYS A 245 23.75 32.09 -20.75
N ASN A 246 24.92 32.59 -21.10
CA ASN A 246 26.17 31.87 -20.92
C ASN A 246 26.56 31.97 -19.44
N GLY A 247 26.61 30.84 -18.72
CA GLY A 247 27.09 30.81 -17.34
C GLY A 247 26.23 29.98 -16.40
N SER A 248 26.25 28.65 -16.56
CA SER A 248 26.49 27.71 -15.45
C SER A 248 26.36 26.28 -15.97
N ASN A 249 27.50 25.69 -16.32
CA ASN A 249 27.64 24.24 -16.36
C ASN A 249 27.45 23.71 -14.93
N LEU A 250 26.24 23.28 -14.61
CA LEU A 250 26.02 22.38 -13.48
C LEU A 250 26.07 20.95 -14.02
N GLY A 251 27.31 20.47 -14.22
CA GLY A 251 27.58 19.06 -14.36
C GLY A 251 27.21 18.38 -13.05
N ASN A 252 26.02 17.79 -12.96
CA ASN A 252 25.70 16.90 -11.86
C ASN A 252 26.16 15.49 -12.23
N ASN A 253 27.47 15.28 -12.09
CA ASN A 253 28.12 13.99 -12.22
C ASN A 253 27.88 13.20 -10.93
N GLY A 254 26.66 12.69 -10.75
CA GLY A 254 26.24 11.92 -9.58
C GLY A 254 26.70 10.46 -9.63
N ASN A 255 28.00 10.19 -9.52
CA ASN A 255 28.53 8.82 -9.45
C ASN A 255 28.28 8.12 -8.08
N GLY A 256 27.63 8.78 -7.12
CA GLY A 256 27.18 8.22 -5.83
C GLY A 256 25.74 7.71 -5.86
N PHE A 257 25.32 6.82 -4.95
CA PHE A 257 23.90 6.72 -4.57
C PHE A 257 23.65 7.99 -3.76
N GLY A 258 23.19 9.06 -4.39
CA GLY A 258 23.47 10.45 -3.98
C GLY A 258 22.70 10.97 -2.77
N ASP A 259 22.01 10.08 -2.05
CA ASP A 259 21.26 10.42 -0.82
C ASP A 259 20.88 9.16 -0.01
N VAL A 260 20.94 7.98 -0.63
CA VAL A 260 20.56 6.72 0.01
C VAL A 260 21.77 6.06 0.67
N ILE A 261 21.83 6.15 2.00
CA ILE A 261 22.83 5.44 2.81
C ILE A 261 22.40 3.98 2.95
N LEU A 262 23.07 3.08 2.22
CA LEU A 262 22.86 1.64 2.28
C LEU A 262 24.05 0.97 2.98
N ASN A 263 23.82 -0.16 3.62
CA ASN A 263 24.92 -1.03 4.07
C ASN A 263 25.84 -1.35 2.87
N PRO A 264 27.18 -1.33 3.02
CA PRO A 264 28.12 -1.53 1.91
C PRO A 264 27.87 -2.80 1.07
N SER A 265 27.45 -3.88 1.73
CA SER A 265 27.12 -5.16 1.06
C SER A 265 25.89 -5.01 0.15
N LEU A 266 24.84 -4.37 0.66
CA LEU A 266 23.60 -4.09 -0.06
C LEU A 266 23.83 -3.10 -1.20
N GLN A 267 24.61 -2.05 -0.95
CA GLN A 267 24.97 -1.05 -1.96
C GLN A 267 25.68 -1.69 -3.16
N LYS A 268 26.62 -2.61 -2.91
CA LYS A 268 27.31 -3.36 -3.97
C LYS A 268 26.33 -4.19 -4.81
N ARG A 269 25.39 -4.88 -4.14
CA ARG A 269 24.35 -5.70 -4.80
C ARG A 269 23.39 -4.86 -5.63
N VAL A 270 22.90 -3.73 -5.10
CA VAL A 270 22.01 -2.80 -5.82
C VAL A 270 22.76 -2.17 -7.01
N LYS A 271 24.05 -1.84 -6.87
CA LYS A 271 24.87 -1.34 -7.99
C LYS A 271 25.03 -2.39 -9.10
N GLN A 272 25.30 -3.65 -8.74
CA GLN A 272 25.36 -4.74 -9.70
C GLN A 272 24.02 -4.94 -10.42
N LEU A 273 22.91 -4.86 -9.70
CA LEU A 273 21.57 -4.91 -10.27
C LEU A 273 21.29 -3.75 -11.21
N ALA A 274 21.64 -2.51 -10.83
CA ALA A 274 21.47 -1.34 -11.70
C ALA A 274 22.22 -1.50 -13.03
N ASN A 275 23.49 -1.92 -12.95
CA ASN A 275 24.33 -2.15 -14.12
C ASN A 275 23.80 -3.29 -14.99
N ALA A 276 23.37 -4.39 -14.37
CA ALA A 276 22.75 -5.51 -15.07
C ALA A 276 21.50 -5.04 -15.81
N THR A 277 20.58 -4.34 -15.14
CA THR A 277 19.33 -3.83 -15.73
C THR A 277 19.57 -2.83 -16.86
N ALA A 278 20.58 -1.96 -16.74
CA ALA A 278 20.96 -1.05 -17.82
C ALA A 278 21.42 -1.82 -19.07
N ASN A 279 22.25 -2.85 -18.87
CA ASN A 279 22.78 -3.68 -19.95
C ASN A 279 21.74 -4.67 -20.51
N THR A 280 20.74 -5.06 -19.71
CA THR A 280 19.63 -5.94 -20.13
C THR A 280 18.91 -5.37 -21.34
N LYS A 281 18.70 -4.05 -21.38
CA LYS A 281 18.09 -3.39 -22.54
C LYS A 281 18.97 -3.45 -23.78
N LEU A 282 20.29 -3.25 -23.62
CA LEU A 282 21.25 -3.30 -24.73
C LEU A 282 21.33 -4.70 -25.34
N HIS A 283 21.30 -5.74 -24.49
CA HIS A 283 21.45 -7.13 -24.90
C HIS A 283 20.12 -7.90 -25.08
N GLN A 284 18.98 -7.20 -25.04
CA GLN A 284 17.64 -7.79 -25.16
C GLN A 284 17.39 -8.98 -24.20
N ALA A 285 18.02 -8.96 -23.03
CA ALA A 285 17.80 -9.97 -22.00
C ALA A 285 16.45 -9.73 -21.28
N PRO A 286 15.87 -10.75 -20.63
CA PRO A 286 14.66 -10.55 -19.83
C PRO A 286 14.93 -9.68 -18.60
N PHE A 287 14.00 -8.77 -18.28
CA PHE A 287 14.02 -7.98 -17.06
C PHE A 287 13.77 -8.86 -15.83
N ARG A 288 14.38 -8.51 -14.70
CA ARG A 288 14.21 -9.21 -13.43
C ARG A 288 13.24 -8.44 -12.54
N ASN A 289 12.35 -9.18 -11.89
CA ASN A 289 11.49 -8.62 -10.85
C ASN A 289 12.25 -8.57 -9.52
N MET A 290 12.06 -7.50 -8.74
CA MET A 290 12.75 -7.28 -7.48
C MET A 290 11.74 -6.92 -6.40
N LEU A 291 11.86 -7.56 -5.23
CA LEU A 291 11.05 -7.26 -4.05
C LEU A 291 11.93 -6.63 -2.98
N PHE A 292 11.58 -5.43 -2.55
CA PHE A 292 12.21 -4.77 -1.40
C PHE A 292 11.31 -4.97 -0.18
N TYR A 293 11.82 -5.63 0.85
CA TYR A 293 11.08 -5.90 2.09
C TYR A 293 11.86 -5.36 3.30
N GLY A 294 11.13 -5.04 4.37
CA GLY A 294 11.69 -4.54 5.62
C GLY A 294 10.72 -3.63 6.37
N PRO A 295 11.04 -3.23 7.61
CA PRO A 295 10.21 -2.34 8.42
C PRO A 295 9.85 -1.02 7.69
N PRO A 296 8.72 -0.37 8.02
CA PRO A 296 8.41 0.95 7.49
C PRO A 296 9.50 1.97 7.86
N GLY A 297 9.72 2.98 7.00
CA GLY A 297 10.74 4.01 7.24
C GLY A 297 12.20 3.62 6.90
N THR A 298 12.45 2.40 6.42
CA THR A 298 13.81 1.94 6.02
C THR A 298 14.28 2.41 4.63
N GLY A 299 13.56 3.34 4.01
CA GLY A 299 13.96 3.93 2.72
C GLY A 299 13.80 3.02 1.50
N LYS A 300 12.98 1.96 1.56
CA LYS A 300 12.74 1.01 0.44
C LYS A 300 12.37 1.71 -0.87
N THR A 301 11.37 2.59 -0.83
CA THR A 301 10.90 3.38 -1.99
C THR A 301 11.99 4.32 -2.51
N MET A 302 12.82 4.87 -1.62
CA MET A 302 13.93 5.74 -1.98
C MET A 302 15.06 4.96 -2.68
N ALA A 303 15.41 3.76 -2.17
CA ALA A 303 16.39 2.88 -2.79
C ALA A 303 15.94 2.41 -4.18
N ALA A 304 14.64 2.14 -4.35
CA ALA A 304 14.03 1.79 -5.62
C ALA A 304 14.13 2.94 -6.65
N ARG A 305 13.79 4.18 -6.25
CA ARG A 305 13.95 5.38 -7.10
C ARG A 305 15.39 5.56 -7.57
N GLU A 306 16.34 5.39 -6.68
CA GLU A 306 17.76 5.57 -6.99
C GLU A 306 18.28 4.46 -7.92
N LEU A 307 17.79 3.21 -7.77
CA LEU A 307 18.05 2.13 -8.71
C LEU A 307 17.60 2.51 -10.14
N ALA A 308 16.39 3.06 -10.29
CA ALA A 308 15.89 3.48 -11.60
C ALA A 308 16.75 4.56 -12.22
N ARG A 309 17.08 5.61 -11.45
CA ARG A 309 17.97 6.69 -11.89
C ARG A 309 19.30 6.16 -12.40
N LYS A 310 19.94 5.23 -11.68
CA LYS A 310 21.22 4.63 -12.09
C LYS A 310 21.12 3.72 -13.30
N SER A 311 20.00 3.01 -13.45
CA SER A 311 19.77 2.15 -14.61
C SER A 311 19.53 2.93 -15.92
N GLY A 312 19.25 4.23 -15.83
CA GLY A 312 18.96 5.09 -16.99
C GLY A 312 17.57 4.85 -17.63
N LEU A 313 16.76 3.98 -17.03
CA LEU A 313 15.37 3.69 -17.39
C LEU A 313 14.43 4.77 -16.84
N ASP A 314 13.25 4.89 -17.45
CA ASP A 314 12.16 5.64 -16.85
C ASP A 314 11.64 4.92 -15.61
N TYR A 315 11.01 5.65 -14.68
CA TYR A 315 10.30 5.05 -13.56
C TYR A 315 8.85 5.52 -13.49
N ALA A 316 7.99 4.65 -12.93
CA ALA A 316 6.65 4.99 -12.50
C ALA A 316 6.40 4.36 -11.12
N LEU A 317 5.78 5.12 -10.21
CA LEU A 317 5.38 4.67 -8.88
C LEU A 317 3.86 4.55 -8.83
N MET A 318 3.40 3.36 -8.47
CA MET A 318 2.02 2.99 -8.17
C MET A 318 1.96 2.53 -6.71
N THR A 319 0.87 2.82 -6.01
CA THR A 319 0.60 2.28 -4.67
C THR A 319 -0.52 1.27 -4.74
N GLY A 320 -0.39 0.13 -4.05
CA GLY A 320 -1.43 -0.90 -4.01
C GLY A 320 -2.74 -0.44 -3.38
N GLY A 321 -2.68 0.44 -2.38
CA GLY A 321 -3.86 1.09 -1.82
C GLY A 321 -4.69 1.91 -2.83
N ASP A 322 -4.11 2.38 -3.93
CA ASP A 322 -4.86 3.10 -4.98
C ASP A 322 -5.61 2.13 -5.91
N VAL A 323 -5.22 0.86 -5.94
CA VAL A 323 -5.83 -0.17 -6.80
C VAL A 323 -7.00 -0.86 -6.12
N ALA A 324 -6.90 -1.15 -4.83
CA ALA A 324 -7.96 -1.79 -4.04
C ALA A 324 -9.37 -1.18 -4.23
N PRO A 325 -9.59 0.15 -4.20
CA PRO A 325 -10.94 0.73 -4.32
C PRO A 325 -11.53 0.68 -5.74
N LEU A 326 -10.76 0.33 -6.78
CA LEU A 326 -11.24 0.31 -8.16
C LEU A 326 -12.06 -0.95 -8.51
N GLY A 327 -12.01 -2.00 -7.69
CA GLY A 327 -12.75 -3.25 -7.90
C GLY A 327 -12.54 -3.82 -9.31
N SER A 328 -13.63 -4.05 -10.05
CA SER A 328 -13.57 -4.60 -11.42
C SER A 328 -12.86 -3.70 -12.43
N GLN A 329 -12.77 -2.39 -12.18
CA GLN A 329 -12.07 -1.45 -13.07
C GLN A 329 -10.55 -1.50 -12.89
N ALA A 330 -10.06 -2.10 -11.79
CA ALA A 330 -8.63 -2.22 -11.49
C ALA A 330 -7.87 -2.91 -12.63
N VAL A 331 -8.38 -4.03 -13.13
CA VAL A 331 -7.76 -4.81 -14.22
C VAL A 331 -7.60 -3.97 -15.48
N THR A 332 -8.64 -3.22 -15.85
CA THR A 332 -8.61 -2.34 -17.02
C THR A 332 -7.57 -1.23 -16.87
N LYS A 333 -7.47 -0.63 -15.68
CA LYS A 333 -6.50 0.43 -15.39
C LYS A 333 -5.06 -0.10 -15.35
N ILE A 334 -4.86 -1.31 -14.83
CA ILE A 334 -3.56 -2.00 -14.84
C ILE A 334 -3.12 -2.30 -16.28
N HIS A 335 -4.02 -2.78 -17.14
CA HIS A 335 -3.69 -2.97 -18.56
C HIS A 335 -3.28 -1.66 -19.24
N GLN A 336 -4.04 -0.57 -19.01
CA GLN A 336 -3.68 0.76 -19.51
C GLN A 336 -2.30 1.22 -19.01
N LEU A 337 -1.97 0.93 -17.75
CA LEU A 337 -0.66 1.21 -17.17
C LEU A 337 0.46 0.44 -17.89
N PHE A 338 0.28 -0.85 -18.15
CA PHE A 338 1.27 -1.66 -18.86
C PHE A 338 1.43 -1.22 -20.32
N ASP A 339 0.34 -0.87 -21.01
CA ASP A 339 0.42 -0.37 -22.38
C ASP A 339 1.13 0.99 -22.44
N TRP A 340 0.87 1.86 -21.47
CA TRP A 340 1.61 3.12 -21.31
C TRP A 340 3.10 2.88 -21.00
N ALA A 341 3.41 1.90 -20.15
CA ALA A 341 4.78 1.53 -19.81
C ALA A 341 5.56 1.04 -21.04
N LYS A 342 4.94 0.18 -21.86
CA LYS A 342 5.53 -0.34 -23.11
C LYS A 342 5.85 0.75 -24.13
N LYS A 343 5.11 1.86 -24.13
CA LYS A 343 5.38 3.04 -24.98
C LYS A 343 6.64 3.82 -24.58
N SER A 344 7.39 3.43 -23.55
CA SER A 344 8.66 4.11 -23.21
C SER A 344 9.78 3.69 -24.15
N ASN A 345 10.38 4.66 -24.84
CA ASN A 345 11.61 4.44 -25.62
C ASN A 345 12.81 4.08 -24.74
N ARG A 346 12.82 4.54 -23.48
CA ARG A 346 13.92 4.29 -22.54
C ARG A 346 13.78 2.95 -21.84
N GLY A 347 12.59 2.34 -21.84
CA GLY A 347 12.24 1.24 -20.96
C GLY A 347 11.80 1.80 -19.60
N LEU A 348 10.89 1.12 -18.90
CA LEU A 348 10.27 1.64 -17.68
C LEU A 348 10.33 0.63 -16.54
N LEU A 349 10.81 1.08 -15.38
CA LEU A 349 10.71 0.40 -14.09
C LEU A 349 9.41 0.81 -13.41
N LEU A 350 8.49 -0.15 -13.26
CA LEU A 350 7.27 0.03 -12.52
C LEU A 350 7.50 -0.35 -11.05
N PHE A 351 7.35 0.60 -10.15
CA PHE A 351 7.38 0.40 -8.71
C PHE A 351 5.96 0.27 -8.17
N ILE A 352 5.74 -0.81 -7.42
CA ILE A 352 4.49 -1.09 -6.74
C ILE A 352 4.79 -0.99 -5.24
N ASP A 353 4.42 0.14 -4.63
CA ASP A 353 4.48 0.31 -3.18
C ASP A 353 3.25 -0.32 -2.54
N GLU A 354 3.35 -0.76 -1.28
CA GLU A 354 2.26 -1.45 -0.57
C GLU A 354 1.69 -2.63 -1.39
N ALA A 355 2.58 -3.46 -1.93
CA ALA A 355 2.21 -4.60 -2.74
C ALA A 355 1.43 -5.68 -1.96
N ASP A 356 1.54 -5.67 -0.62
CA ASP A 356 0.74 -6.48 0.29
C ASP A 356 -0.77 -6.20 0.16
N ALA A 357 -1.18 -4.98 -0.21
CA ALA A 357 -2.58 -4.65 -0.48
C ALA A 357 -3.18 -5.46 -1.66
N PHE A 358 -2.37 -6.00 -2.56
CA PHE A 358 -2.82 -6.87 -3.66
C PHE A 358 -2.84 -8.36 -3.28
N LEU A 359 -2.07 -8.76 -2.26
CA LEU A 359 -1.82 -10.16 -1.92
C LEU A 359 -2.65 -10.65 -0.72
N CYS A 360 -3.38 -9.73 -0.06
CA CYS A 360 -4.19 -10.01 1.12
C CYS A 360 -5.68 -10.28 0.83
N GLU A 361 -6.12 -10.24 -0.43
CA GLU A 361 -7.35 -10.92 -0.88
C GLU A 361 -7.01 -12.33 -1.38
#